data_AF-A0A3Q9F358-F1
#
_entry.id   AF-A0A3Q9F358-F1
#
_cell.length_a   1.000
_cell.length_b   1.000
_cell.length_c   1.000
_cell.angle_alpha   90.00
_cell.angle_beta   90.00
_cell.angle_gamma   90.00
#
_symmetry.space_group_name_H-M   'P 1'
#
loop_
_entity.id
_entity.type
_entity.pdbx_description
1 polymer ?
#
loop_
_entity_poly.entity_id
_entity_poly.type
_entity_poly.pdbx_seq_one_letter_code
_entity_poly.pdbx_strand_id
1 'polypeptide(L)'
;MENIISEATKRNWEKLSVSGEDKLKSRANKQKSEKRIIPVEYLADGNKISFIKEIVEIYNTEEIPDIIFSLAEDLLALAGVENRKIVQDILSNFQKDFQVKRLKLKKEYSLSYKKGEDFLGALYQSLLTEGAKNKAGSYYTPISIVDKMLSDIELESNSNFLDPCCGSGAFLLRVKTENPSNLYGIEKDPIAAFIAKVNLILVYQSFEFEPNIICGDFLSDVSFFKQVTQFDCIATNPPWGNKSKITTSFIESKESFVQFFIKSYNLLNKGGKINFLFPESVLNVKSHRVLREFIISNHDLNKIHLYKSTFTGVTTSFVSMNFCKGIFAEKVQVIGEHEEFYVDYNAFKYTENKVFSLLKPKEEKIIKKVLSSSSYSLSNSTWGLGIVTGNNKEKLKSSDGPMLEKIYTGKEIEKYRLKKAQNYILYDRDSFQQVAKEDIYRAKEKLVYKFVSNKLMFAYDDTSSLFLNSANILIPNVPGMSTKTVLAFLNSSLYQFLYEKLFGELKVLKGNLMELPFPKIDSETNNTLTMLVEEIISEGKNNQKDIDEIIYNVYDL
;
A
#
# COMPACT_ATOMS: atom_id res chain seq x y z
N MET A 1 -17.15 -3.45 17.59
CA MET A 1 -16.89 -2.12 17.02
C MET A 1 -15.91 -1.42 17.94
N GLU A 2 -14.59 -1.53 17.70
CA GLU A 2 -13.58 -0.71 18.41
C GLU A 2 -12.18 -0.94 17.82
N ASN A 3 -11.78 -0.02 16.94
CA ASN A 3 -10.44 0.57 16.77
C ASN A 3 -10.43 1.34 15.44
N ILE A 4 -11.30 2.34 15.37
CA ILE A 4 -11.58 3.13 14.16
C ILE A 4 -10.49 4.19 13.93
N ILE A 5 -9.64 4.44 14.93
CA ILE A 5 -8.71 5.57 14.97
C ILE A 5 -7.45 5.10 15.71
N SER A 6 -6.26 5.36 15.17
CA SER A 6 -5.00 5.03 15.86
C SER A 6 -4.94 5.73 17.22
N GLU A 7 -4.34 5.11 18.23
CA GLU A 7 -4.18 5.72 19.56
C GLU A 7 -3.46 7.08 19.49
N ALA A 8 -2.53 7.24 18.56
CA ALA A 8 -1.88 8.52 18.29
C ALA A 8 -2.87 9.57 17.76
N THR A 9 -3.81 9.18 16.90
CA THR A 9 -4.85 10.06 16.37
C THR A 9 -5.90 10.40 17.42
N LYS A 10 -6.32 9.46 18.28
CA LYS A 10 -7.23 9.72 19.40
C LYS A 10 -6.63 10.70 20.40
N ARG A 11 -5.39 10.44 20.86
CA ARG A 11 -4.65 11.34 21.75
C ARG A 11 -4.49 12.75 21.17
N ASN A 12 -4.25 12.85 19.86
CA ASN A 12 -4.19 14.14 19.18
C ASN A 12 -5.56 14.83 19.08
N TRP A 13 -6.66 14.09 18.92
CA TRP A 13 -8.00 14.69 18.84
C TRP A 13 -8.53 15.12 20.21
N GLU A 14 -8.26 14.35 21.26
CA GLU A 14 -8.55 14.71 22.65
C GLU A 14 -7.78 15.95 23.08
N LYS A 15 -6.48 16.03 22.78
CA LYS A 15 -5.67 17.22 23.06
C LYS A 15 -6.11 18.47 22.28
N LEU A 16 -6.79 18.32 21.15
CA LEU A 16 -7.17 19.42 20.26
C LEU A 16 -8.68 19.73 20.30
N SER A 17 -9.47 19.07 21.16
CA SER A 17 -10.92 19.25 21.29
C SER A 17 -11.67 19.17 19.94
N VAL A 18 -11.29 18.23 19.06
CA VAL A 18 -11.90 18.09 17.72
C VAL A 18 -12.89 16.91 17.69
N SER A 19 -14.15 17.17 17.28
CA SER A 19 -15.14 16.10 17.01
C SER A 19 -14.87 15.41 15.67
N GLY A 20 -14.84 14.07 15.67
CA GLY A 20 -14.33 13.24 14.56
C GLY A 20 -15.32 12.92 13.43
N GLU A 21 -16.56 13.41 13.51
CA GLU A 21 -17.65 12.91 12.65
C GLU A 21 -17.56 13.35 11.19
N ASP A 22 -17.15 14.59 10.91
CA ASP A 22 -17.07 15.11 9.54
C ASP A 22 -15.78 14.73 8.81
N LYS A 23 -14.70 14.38 9.55
CA LYS A 23 -13.40 14.00 8.96
C LYS A 23 -13.40 12.59 8.36
N LEU A 24 -14.28 11.70 8.83
CA LEU A 24 -14.44 10.32 8.33
C LEU A 24 -15.38 10.21 7.11
N LYS A 25 -15.95 11.34 6.66
CA LYS A 25 -16.78 11.44 5.44
C LYS A 25 -16.00 11.91 4.20
N SER A 26 -14.86 12.60 4.38
CA SER A 26 -14.22 13.40 3.30
C SER A 26 -12.73 13.11 3.01
N ARG A 27 -11.97 12.52 3.95
CA ARG A 27 -10.57 12.09 3.70
C ARG A 27 -10.49 10.61 3.34
N ALA A 28 -9.31 10.12 2.95
CA ALA A 28 -9.06 8.77 2.40
C ALA A 28 -9.78 7.61 3.14
N ASN A 29 -10.00 7.71 4.47
CA ASN A 29 -10.79 6.75 5.24
C ASN A 29 -12.29 7.07 5.26
N LYS A 30 -12.96 6.98 4.10
CA LYS A 30 -14.41 7.22 3.91
C LYS A 30 -15.33 6.15 4.54
N GLN A 31 -14.96 5.60 5.69
CA GLN A 31 -15.65 4.49 6.35
C GLN A 31 -17.09 4.83 6.80
N LYS A 32 -17.46 6.11 6.83
CA LYS A 32 -18.83 6.58 7.11
C LYS A 32 -19.57 7.09 5.86
N SER A 33 -19.09 6.82 4.65
CA SER A 33 -19.76 7.21 3.40
C SER A 33 -20.99 6.33 3.14
N GLU A 34 -22.12 6.97 2.87
CA GLU A 34 -23.38 6.31 2.49
C GLU A 34 -23.55 6.17 0.97
N LYS A 35 -22.60 6.69 0.18
CA LYS A 35 -22.67 6.63 -1.29
C LYS A 35 -22.60 5.18 -1.78
N ARG A 36 -23.48 4.80 -2.71
CA ARG A 36 -23.35 3.57 -3.48
C ARG A 36 -22.54 3.84 -4.75
N ILE A 37 -21.63 2.93 -5.09
CA ILE A 37 -20.77 3.04 -6.27
C ILE A 37 -20.98 1.78 -7.10
N ILE A 38 -21.37 1.99 -8.36
CA ILE A 38 -21.50 0.92 -9.36
C ILE A 38 -20.12 0.70 -9.98
N PRO A 39 -19.53 -0.48 -9.83
CA PRO A 39 -18.19 -0.74 -10.30
C PRO A 39 -18.21 -1.11 -11.78
N VAL A 40 -18.13 -0.09 -12.63
CA VAL A 40 -18.23 -0.24 -14.09
C VAL A 40 -17.09 -1.08 -14.67
N GLU A 41 -15.93 -1.19 -13.99
CA GLU A 41 -14.77 -1.96 -14.46
C GLU A 41 -14.95 -3.47 -14.31
N TYR A 42 -15.96 -3.92 -13.56
CA TYR A 42 -16.28 -5.35 -13.41
C TYR A 42 -17.17 -5.86 -14.55
N LEU A 43 -17.73 -4.97 -15.39
CA LEU A 43 -18.65 -5.31 -16.46
C LEU A 43 -18.21 -4.68 -17.78
N ALA A 44 -17.91 -5.50 -18.78
CA ALA A 44 -17.44 -5.01 -20.09
C ALA A 44 -18.55 -4.39 -20.97
N ASP A 45 -19.81 -4.41 -20.53
CA ASP A 45 -20.99 -4.13 -21.37
C ASP A 45 -21.89 -3.04 -20.76
N GLY A 46 -22.08 -1.93 -21.49
CA GLY A 46 -22.84 -0.76 -21.04
C GLY A 46 -24.32 -1.03 -20.76
N ASN A 47 -24.94 -2.00 -21.45
CA ASN A 47 -26.34 -2.37 -21.21
C ASN A 47 -26.50 -3.03 -19.83
N LYS A 48 -25.49 -3.78 -19.37
CA LYS A 48 -25.50 -4.45 -18.05
C LYS A 48 -25.39 -3.47 -16.91
N ILE A 49 -24.58 -2.42 -17.10
CA ILE A 49 -24.50 -1.30 -16.17
C ILE A 49 -25.88 -0.64 -16.01
N SER A 50 -26.64 -0.51 -17.11
CA SER A 50 -28.01 0.01 -17.06
C SER A 50 -28.95 -0.91 -16.29
N PHE A 51 -28.88 -2.23 -16.50
CA PHE A 51 -29.70 -3.19 -15.74
C PHE A 51 -29.40 -3.17 -14.24
N ILE A 52 -28.13 -3.12 -13.85
CA ILE A 52 -27.76 -3.01 -12.43
C ILE A 52 -28.29 -1.72 -11.83
N LYS A 53 -28.17 -0.58 -12.54
CA LYS A 53 -28.75 0.69 -12.09
C LYS A 53 -30.24 0.57 -11.84
N GLU A 54 -30.94 -0.03 -12.79
CA GLU A 54 -32.39 -0.21 -12.73
C GLU A 54 -32.80 -1.13 -11.58
N ILE A 55 -32.10 -2.25 -11.37
CA ILE A 55 -32.34 -3.15 -10.22
C ILE A 55 -32.10 -2.40 -8.90
N VAL A 56 -30.98 -1.71 -8.78
CA VAL A 56 -30.64 -0.96 -7.56
C VAL A 56 -31.65 0.15 -7.28
N GLU A 57 -32.25 0.76 -8.30
CA GLU A 57 -33.25 1.81 -8.17
C GLU A 57 -34.64 1.24 -7.81
N ILE A 58 -35.12 0.24 -8.54
CA ILE A 58 -36.45 -0.36 -8.36
C ILE A 58 -36.57 -1.11 -7.03
N TYR A 59 -35.52 -1.84 -6.65
CA TYR A 59 -35.53 -2.71 -5.47
C TYR A 59 -34.75 -2.09 -4.30
N ASN A 60 -34.58 -0.76 -4.26
CA ASN A 60 -33.79 -0.08 -3.23
C ASN A 60 -34.32 -0.27 -1.80
N THR A 61 -35.60 -0.63 -1.63
CA THR A 61 -36.27 -0.91 -0.35
C THR A 61 -36.31 -2.38 0.03
N GLU A 62 -35.97 -3.29 -0.89
CA GLU A 62 -35.95 -4.73 -0.59
C GLU A 62 -34.60 -5.10 0.05
N GLU A 63 -34.59 -6.22 0.78
CA GLU A 63 -33.37 -6.73 1.40
C GLU A 63 -32.41 -7.30 0.35
N ILE A 64 -31.10 -7.08 0.54
CA ILE A 64 -30.08 -7.53 -0.41
C ILE A 64 -30.15 -9.04 -0.70
N PRO A 65 -30.31 -9.93 0.32
CA PRO A 65 -30.48 -11.36 0.08
C PRO A 65 -31.64 -11.71 -0.86
N ASP A 66 -32.77 -11.00 -0.79
CA ASP A 66 -33.95 -11.28 -1.62
C ASP A 66 -33.67 -10.99 -3.10
N ILE A 67 -33.01 -9.85 -3.37
CA ILE A 67 -32.62 -9.43 -4.72
C ILE A 67 -31.62 -10.43 -5.31
N ILE A 68 -30.59 -10.79 -4.55
CA ILE A 68 -29.55 -11.72 -4.98
C ILE A 68 -30.11 -13.12 -5.21
N PHE A 69 -30.93 -13.62 -4.29
CA PHE A 69 -31.55 -14.94 -4.40
C PHE A 69 -32.44 -15.05 -5.64
N SER A 70 -33.31 -14.05 -5.85
CA SER A 70 -34.28 -14.08 -6.96
C SER A 70 -33.57 -14.06 -8.32
N LEU A 71 -32.53 -13.24 -8.46
CA LEU A 71 -31.74 -13.20 -9.70
C LEU A 71 -30.92 -14.49 -9.89
N ALA A 72 -30.35 -15.06 -8.83
CA ALA A 72 -29.63 -16.32 -8.90
C ALA A 72 -30.54 -17.48 -9.36
N GLU A 73 -31.76 -17.57 -8.80
CA GLU A 73 -32.77 -18.57 -9.18
C GLU A 73 -33.13 -18.45 -10.67
N ASP A 74 -33.37 -17.22 -11.16
CA ASP A 74 -33.66 -16.97 -12.58
C ASP A 74 -32.48 -17.36 -13.50
N LEU A 75 -31.24 -17.05 -13.10
CA LEU A 75 -30.04 -17.39 -13.88
C LEU A 75 -29.82 -18.90 -13.95
N LEU A 76 -30.00 -19.61 -12.84
CA LEU A 76 -29.87 -21.06 -12.78
C LEU A 76 -30.95 -21.76 -13.61
N ALA A 77 -32.19 -21.24 -13.58
CA ALA A 77 -33.27 -21.72 -14.43
C ALA A 77 -33.00 -21.45 -15.92
N LEU A 78 -32.47 -20.28 -16.27
CA LEU A 78 -32.08 -19.95 -17.64
C LEU A 78 -30.97 -20.87 -18.17
N ALA A 79 -30.06 -21.30 -17.31
CA ALA A 79 -29.01 -22.25 -17.63
C ALA A 79 -29.49 -23.72 -17.67
N GLY A 80 -30.73 -24.01 -17.25
CA GLY A 80 -31.30 -25.36 -17.21
C GLY A 80 -30.65 -26.28 -16.18
N VAL A 81 -30.13 -25.72 -15.09
CA VAL A 81 -29.42 -26.46 -14.02
C VAL A 81 -30.14 -26.42 -12.69
N GLU A 82 -31.29 -25.75 -12.61
CA GLU A 82 -32.07 -25.52 -11.41
C GLU A 82 -32.50 -26.82 -10.72
N ASN A 83 -32.83 -27.86 -11.49
CA ASN A 83 -33.33 -29.14 -10.93
C ASN A 83 -32.22 -30.05 -10.39
N ARG A 84 -30.94 -29.67 -10.50
CA ARG A 84 -29.84 -30.47 -9.95
C ARG A 84 -29.93 -30.46 -8.43
N LYS A 85 -29.69 -31.64 -7.82
CA LYS A 85 -29.75 -31.78 -6.36
C LYS A 85 -28.84 -30.76 -5.66
N ILE A 86 -27.60 -30.61 -6.13
CA ILE A 86 -26.66 -29.66 -5.55
C ILE A 86 -27.15 -28.21 -5.63
N VAL A 87 -27.84 -27.83 -6.70
CA VAL A 87 -28.39 -26.48 -6.88
C VAL A 87 -29.55 -26.25 -5.91
N GLN A 88 -30.44 -27.23 -5.75
CA GLN A 88 -31.53 -27.18 -4.77
C GLN A 88 -31.00 -27.11 -3.33
N ASP A 89 -29.92 -27.84 -3.01
CA ASP A 89 -29.26 -27.78 -1.71
C ASP A 89 -28.64 -26.38 -1.46
N ILE A 90 -27.99 -25.79 -2.46
CA ILE A 90 -27.45 -24.42 -2.37
C ILE A 90 -28.56 -23.39 -2.13
N LEU A 91 -29.64 -23.45 -2.92
CA LEU A 91 -30.77 -22.50 -2.80
C LEU A 91 -31.50 -22.66 -1.46
N SER A 92 -31.79 -23.88 -1.03
CA SER A 92 -32.50 -24.14 0.22
C SER A 92 -31.69 -23.73 1.45
N ASN A 93 -30.37 -23.96 1.45
CA ASN A 93 -29.49 -23.49 2.52
C ASN A 93 -29.51 -21.95 2.62
N PHE A 94 -29.39 -21.24 1.50
CA PHE A 94 -29.45 -19.78 1.49
C PHE A 94 -30.82 -19.25 1.98
N GLN A 95 -31.91 -19.86 1.52
CA GLN A 95 -33.25 -19.50 1.95
C GLN A 95 -33.44 -19.74 3.46
N LYS A 96 -32.85 -20.81 4.01
CA LYS A 96 -32.89 -21.09 5.45
C LYS A 96 -32.10 -20.04 6.26
N ASP A 97 -30.93 -19.65 5.78
CA ASP A 97 -30.05 -18.71 6.49
C ASP A 97 -30.61 -17.28 6.52
N PHE A 98 -31.29 -16.85 5.44
CA PHE A 98 -31.76 -15.46 5.29
C PHE A 98 -33.27 -15.28 5.27
N GLN A 99 -34.06 -16.35 5.26
CA GLN A 99 -35.53 -16.31 5.17
C GLN A 99 -36.04 -15.51 3.94
N VAL A 100 -35.39 -15.73 2.79
CA VAL A 100 -35.57 -14.89 1.60
C VAL A 100 -36.99 -14.92 1.03
N LYS A 101 -37.42 -13.78 0.51
CA LYS A 101 -38.64 -13.60 -0.29
C LYS A 101 -38.28 -13.65 -1.78
N ARG A 102 -39.03 -14.43 -2.56
CA ARG A 102 -38.92 -14.43 -4.04
C ARG A 102 -39.51 -13.15 -4.63
N LEU A 103 -38.68 -12.39 -5.31
CA LEU A 103 -39.04 -11.19 -6.05
C LEU A 103 -39.30 -11.55 -7.52
N LYS A 104 -40.25 -10.87 -8.16
CA LYS A 104 -40.44 -10.97 -9.62
C LYS A 104 -39.54 -9.96 -10.32
N LEU A 105 -38.40 -10.43 -10.81
CA LEU A 105 -37.46 -9.62 -11.59
C LEU A 105 -37.87 -9.60 -13.08
N LYS A 106 -37.44 -8.57 -13.80
CA LYS A 106 -37.63 -8.50 -15.26
C LYS A 106 -36.73 -9.53 -15.94
N LYS A 107 -37.28 -10.32 -16.88
CA LYS A 107 -36.55 -11.41 -17.56
C LYS A 107 -35.30 -10.93 -18.31
N GLU A 108 -35.34 -9.70 -18.81
CA GLU A 108 -34.25 -9.05 -19.54
C GLU A 108 -32.95 -8.98 -18.71
N TYR A 109 -33.07 -8.88 -17.37
CA TYR A 109 -31.92 -8.84 -16.48
C TYR A 109 -31.11 -10.14 -16.57
N SER A 110 -31.78 -11.29 -16.48
CA SER A 110 -31.15 -12.62 -16.53
C SER A 110 -30.66 -12.98 -17.93
N LEU A 111 -31.36 -12.55 -18.98
CA LEU A 111 -30.95 -12.75 -20.38
C LEU A 111 -29.64 -12.02 -20.73
N SER A 112 -29.24 -11.02 -19.94
CA SER A 112 -28.00 -10.27 -20.17
C SER A 112 -26.73 -11.02 -19.70
N TYR A 113 -26.89 -12.08 -18.92
CA TYR A 113 -25.77 -12.87 -18.39
C TYR A 113 -24.95 -13.50 -19.51
N LYS A 114 -23.63 -13.40 -19.40
CA LYS A 114 -22.71 -14.18 -20.24
C LYS A 114 -21.87 -15.09 -19.33
N LYS A 115 -21.65 -16.31 -19.81
CA LYS A 115 -20.81 -17.31 -19.15
C LYS A 115 -19.44 -16.72 -18.83
N GLY A 116 -19.01 -16.86 -17.58
CA GLY A 116 -17.70 -16.38 -17.09
C GLY A 116 -17.72 -14.96 -16.53
N GLU A 117 -18.87 -14.28 -16.51
CA GLU A 117 -19.02 -12.98 -15.87
C GLU A 117 -19.52 -13.09 -14.43
N ASP A 118 -19.03 -12.19 -13.59
CA ASP A 118 -19.49 -12.02 -12.21
C ASP A 118 -20.62 -10.98 -12.12
N PHE A 119 -21.74 -11.26 -12.78
CA PHE A 119 -22.88 -10.34 -12.81
C PHE A 119 -23.53 -10.17 -11.43
N LEU A 120 -23.76 -11.28 -10.72
CA LEU A 120 -24.30 -11.27 -9.36
C LEU A 120 -23.39 -10.53 -8.38
N GLY A 121 -22.07 -10.70 -8.51
CA GLY A 121 -21.12 -9.99 -7.67
C GLY A 121 -21.07 -8.49 -7.96
N ALA A 122 -21.12 -8.08 -9.23
CA ALA A 122 -21.22 -6.68 -9.61
C ALA A 122 -22.52 -6.02 -9.08
N LEU A 123 -23.64 -6.74 -9.10
CA LEU A 123 -24.90 -6.29 -8.51
C LEU A 123 -24.77 -6.16 -6.99
N TYR A 124 -24.24 -7.19 -6.31
CA TYR A 124 -24.05 -7.17 -4.86
C TYR A 124 -23.18 -5.99 -4.41
N GLN A 125 -22.06 -5.77 -5.11
CA GLN A 125 -21.22 -4.59 -4.90
C GLN A 125 -22.00 -3.29 -5.09
N SER A 126 -22.90 -3.20 -6.07
CA SER A 126 -23.67 -1.98 -6.34
C SER A 126 -24.73 -1.69 -5.26
N LEU A 127 -25.20 -2.71 -4.55
CA LEU A 127 -26.15 -2.59 -3.44
C LEU A 127 -25.49 -2.11 -2.13
N LEU A 128 -24.19 -2.39 -1.95
CA LEU A 128 -23.42 -1.98 -0.76
C LEU A 128 -22.98 -0.51 -0.78
N THR A 129 -22.93 0.12 0.39
CA THR A 129 -22.39 1.48 0.55
C THR A 129 -20.85 1.50 0.56
N GLU A 130 -20.24 2.59 0.10
CA GLU A 130 -18.77 2.81 0.11
C GLU A 130 -18.19 2.65 1.53
N GLY A 131 -18.93 3.09 2.57
CA GLY A 131 -18.54 2.91 3.96
C GLY A 131 -18.55 1.44 4.40
N ALA A 132 -19.56 0.67 4.00
CA ALA A 132 -19.63 -0.78 4.29
C ALA A 132 -18.48 -1.53 3.59
N LYS A 133 -18.23 -1.24 2.32
CA LYS A 133 -17.11 -1.81 1.54
C LYS A 133 -15.77 -1.51 2.18
N ASN A 134 -15.52 -0.25 2.54
CA ASN A 134 -14.28 0.16 3.21
C ASN A 134 -14.06 -0.53 4.56
N LYS A 135 -15.13 -0.73 5.36
CA LYS A 135 -15.03 -1.43 6.65
C LYS A 135 -14.74 -2.92 6.45
N ALA A 136 -15.36 -3.54 5.45
CA ALA A 136 -15.17 -4.95 5.13
C ALA A 136 -13.85 -5.23 4.38
N GLY A 137 -13.30 -4.23 3.69
CA GLY A 137 -12.23 -4.43 2.70
C GLY A 137 -12.72 -5.14 1.43
N SER A 138 -14.03 -5.10 1.15
CA SER A 138 -14.68 -5.87 0.08
C SER A 138 -14.76 -5.05 -1.21
N TYR A 139 -13.64 -4.97 -1.92
CA TYR A 139 -13.56 -4.45 -3.29
C TYR A 139 -13.20 -5.59 -4.22
N TYR A 140 -14.05 -5.85 -5.21
CA TYR A 140 -13.84 -6.96 -6.13
C TYR A 140 -12.70 -6.67 -7.11
N THR A 141 -12.13 -7.72 -7.69
CA THR A 141 -10.95 -7.57 -8.55
C THR A 141 -11.38 -7.40 -10.00
N PRO A 142 -10.95 -6.33 -10.72
CA PRO A 142 -11.27 -6.18 -12.13
C PRO A 142 -10.80 -7.39 -12.94
N ILE A 143 -11.63 -7.81 -13.91
CA ILE A 143 -11.37 -9.03 -14.69
C ILE A 143 -10.02 -8.97 -15.41
N SER A 144 -9.61 -7.79 -15.89
CA SER A 144 -8.32 -7.58 -16.53
C SER A 144 -7.13 -7.80 -15.59
N ILE A 145 -7.31 -7.52 -14.29
CA ILE A 145 -6.29 -7.77 -13.26
C ILE A 145 -6.25 -9.25 -12.91
N VAL A 146 -7.42 -9.88 -12.74
CA VAL A 146 -7.54 -11.33 -12.51
C VAL A 146 -6.88 -12.11 -13.64
N ASP A 147 -7.23 -11.82 -14.89
CA ASP A 147 -6.65 -12.47 -16.08
C ASP A 147 -5.13 -12.33 -16.12
N LYS A 148 -4.61 -11.14 -15.77
CA LYS A 148 -3.17 -10.88 -15.72
C LYS A 148 -2.48 -11.61 -14.57
N MET A 149 -3.13 -11.78 -13.43
CA MET A 149 -2.57 -12.55 -12.30
C MET A 149 -2.57 -14.05 -12.59
N LEU A 150 -3.55 -14.53 -13.35
CA LEU A 150 -3.69 -15.95 -13.70
C LEU A 150 -2.92 -16.33 -14.98
N SER A 151 -2.37 -15.38 -15.74
CA SER A 151 -1.72 -15.67 -17.02
C SER A 151 -0.49 -16.60 -16.92
N ASP A 152 0.18 -16.61 -15.78
CA ASP A 152 1.34 -17.47 -15.50
C ASP A 152 0.99 -18.74 -14.70
N ILE A 153 -0.31 -18.95 -14.42
CA ILE A 153 -0.84 -20.09 -13.69
C ILE A 153 -1.40 -21.09 -14.71
N GLU A 154 -0.68 -22.19 -14.85
CA GLU A 154 -1.11 -23.36 -15.61
C GLU A 154 -1.38 -24.47 -14.59
N LEU A 155 -2.63 -24.92 -14.52
CA LEU A 155 -3.04 -26.03 -13.68
C LEU A 155 -2.91 -27.33 -14.47
N GLU A 156 -2.25 -28.32 -13.89
CA GLU A 156 -2.31 -29.69 -14.39
C GLU A 156 -3.70 -30.28 -14.07
N SER A 157 -4.09 -31.37 -14.74
CA SER A 157 -5.44 -31.96 -14.64
C SER A 157 -5.92 -32.25 -13.20
N ASN A 158 -4.99 -32.46 -12.26
CA ASN A 158 -5.27 -32.76 -10.85
C ASN A 158 -4.80 -31.66 -9.88
N SER A 159 -4.42 -30.48 -10.37
CA SER A 159 -3.94 -29.41 -9.49
C SER A 159 -5.07 -28.79 -8.68
N ASN A 160 -4.83 -28.62 -7.38
CA ASN A 160 -5.74 -27.91 -6.48
C ASN A 160 -5.46 -26.41 -6.51
N PHE A 161 -6.50 -25.61 -6.75
CA PHE A 161 -6.43 -24.15 -6.74
C PHE A 161 -7.23 -23.58 -5.57
N LEU A 162 -6.65 -22.67 -4.81
CA LEU A 162 -7.32 -21.96 -3.72
C LEU A 162 -7.40 -20.45 -3.95
N ASP A 163 -8.58 -19.90 -3.70
CA ASP A 163 -8.78 -18.48 -3.40
C ASP A 163 -9.24 -18.30 -1.94
N PRO A 164 -8.35 -17.92 -1.00
CA PRO A 164 -8.65 -17.87 0.44
C PRO A 164 -9.55 -16.71 0.86
N CYS A 165 -9.90 -15.80 -0.04
CA CYS A 165 -10.84 -14.69 0.20
C CYS A 165 -11.58 -14.40 -1.10
N CYS A 166 -12.37 -15.38 -1.54
CA CYS A 166 -12.81 -15.46 -2.92
C CYS A 166 -13.87 -14.44 -3.31
N GLY A 167 -14.54 -13.77 -2.37
CA GLY A 167 -15.69 -12.93 -2.66
C GLY A 167 -16.73 -13.72 -3.44
N SER A 168 -17.15 -13.15 -4.57
CA SER A 168 -18.04 -13.76 -5.57
C SER A 168 -17.37 -14.78 -6.51
N GLY A 169 -16.09 -15.11 -6.28
CA GLY A 169 -15.36 -16.16 -6.99
C GLY A 169 -14.55 -15.69 -8.21
N ALA A 170 -14.23 -14.40 -8.34
CA ALA A 170 -13.62 -13.84 -9.55
C ALA A 170 -12.39 -14.62 -10.08
N PHE A 171 -11.47 -15.04 -9.21
CA PHE A 171 -10.32 -15.87 -9.62
C PHE A 171 -10.74 -17.29 -10.03
N LEU A 172 -11.65 -17.91 -9.28
CA LEU A 172 -12.16 -19.27 -9.53
C LEU A 172 -12.92 -19.38 -10.87
N LEU A 173 -13.59 -18.32 -11.29
CA LEU A 173 -14.31 -18.26 -12.56
C LEU A 173 -13.37 -18.12 -13.78
N ARG A 174 -12.14 -17.63 -13.57
CA ARG A 174 -11.20 -17.27 -14.63
C ARG A 174 -10.02 -18.21 -14.75
N VAL A 175 -9.68 -18.93 -13.69
CA VAL A 175 -8.61 -19.93 -13.74
C VAL A 175 -9.02 -21.07 -14.67
N LYS A 176 -8.10 -21.48 -15.54
CA LYS A 176 -8.33 -22.60 -16.47
C LYS A 176 -8.09 -23.90 -15.72
N THR A 177 -9.12 -24.72 -15.61
CA THR A 177 -9.06 -26.07 -15.03
C THR A 177 -9.85 -27.05 -15.87
N GLU A 178 -9.41 -28.31 -15.90
CA GLU A 178 -10.16 -29.42 -16.50
C GLU A 178 -11.20 -30.01 -15.53
N ASN A 179 -11.04 -29.76 -14.22
CA ASN A 179 -11.92 -30.27 -13.18
C ASN A 179 -12.29 -29.17 -12.17
N PRO A 180 -13.55 -28.67 -12.19
CA PRO A 180 -13.99 -27.64 -11.26
C PRO A 180 -14.11 -28.13 -9.81
N SER A 181 -14.10 -29.44 -9.54
CA SER A 181 -14.03 -30.00 -8.19
C SER A 181 -12.68 -29.74 -7.49
N ASN A 182 -11.65 -29.31 -8.22
CA ASN A 182 -10.34 -28.94 -7.65
C ASN A 182 -10.22 -27.44 -7.36
N LEU A 183 -11.32 -26.69 -7.50
CA LEU A 183 -11.40 -25.28 -7.15
C LEU A 183 -11.93 -25.11 -5.73
N TYR A 184 -11.18 -24.39 -4.91
CA TYR A 184 -11.48 -24.14 -3.51
C TYR A 184 -11.55 -22.64 -3.23
N GLY A 185 -12.56 -22.24 -2.46
CA GLY A 185 -12.75 -20.84 -2.07
C GLY A 185 -13.14 -20.73 -0.61
N ILE A 186 -12.66 -19.67 0.05
CA ILE A 186 -13.13 -19.30 1.40
C ILE A 186 -13.63 -17.86 1.33
N GLU A 187 -14.82 -17.62 1.84
CA GLU A 187 -15.41 -16.28 1.91
C GLU A 187 -16.15 -16.13 3.24
N LYS A 188 -15.93 -15.01 3.92
CA LYS A 188 -16.52 -14.74 5.24
C LYS A 188 -17.96 -14.24 5.14
N ASP A 189 -18.28 -13.53 4.07
CA ASP A 189 -19.60 -13.00 3.79
C ASP A 189 -20.51 -14.10 3.19
N PRO A 190 -21.55 -14.54 3.91
CA PRO A 190 -22.45 -15.58 3.44
C PRO A 190 -23.15 -15.27 2.12
N ILE A 191 -23.42 -13.99 1.81
CA ILE A 191 -24.04 -13.60 0.53
C ILE A 191 -23.03 -13.76 -0.61
N ALA A 192 -21.80 -13.29 -0.41
CA ALA A 192 -20.74 -13.44 -1.42
C ALA A 192 -20.35 -14.91 -1.64
N ALA A 193 -20.30 -15.72 -0.57
CA ALA A 193 -20.06 -17.16 -0.66
C ALA A 193 -21.16 -17.88 -1.46
N PHE A 194 -22.43 -17.51 -1.24
CA PHE A 194 -23.55 -18.01 -2.06
C PHE A 194 -23.38 -17.63 -3.53
N ILE A 195 -23.07 -16.36 -3.81
CA ILE A 195 -22.82 -15.87 -5.18
C ILE A 195 -21.69 -16.67 -5.84
N ALA A 196 -20.58 -16.93 -5.14
CA ALA A 196 -19.47 -17.72 -5.68
C ALA A 196 -19.89 -19.14 -6.06
N LYS A 197 -20.72 -19.81 -5.24
CA LYS A 197 -21.27 -21.14 -5.57
C LYS A 197 -22.13 -21.10 -6.82
N VAL A 198 -23.06 -20.15 -6.91
CA VAL A 198 -23.93 -19.99 -8.08
C VAL A 198 -23.12 -19.69 -9.33
N ASN A 199 -22.18 -18.74 -9.25
CA ASN A 199 -21.31 -18.38 -10.36
C ASN A 199 -20.51 -19.58 -10.88
N LEU A 200 -19.96 -20.42 -10.00
CA LEU A 200 -19.25 -21.63 -10.40
C LEU A 200 -20.16 -22.64 -11.12
N ILE A 201 -21.39 -22.84 -10.64
CA ILE A 201 -22.36 -23.69 -11.32
C ILE A 201 -22.70 -23.15 -12.73
N LEU A 202 -22.91 -21.84 -12.87
CA LEU A 202 -23.22 -21.21 -14.16
C LEU A 202 -22.04 -21.32 -15.15
N VAL A 203 -20.80 -21.14 -14.67
CA VAL A 203 -19.59 -21.27 -15.50
C VAL A 203 -19.30 -22.72 -15.87
N TYR A 204 -19.54 -23.66 -14.97
CA TYR A 204 -19.26 -25.07 -15.18
C TYR A 204 -20.55 -25.89 -15.35
N GLN A 205 -21.57 -25.31 -16.01
CA GLN A 205 -22.88 -25.94 -16.19
C GLN A 205 -22.83 -27.31 -16.87
N SER A 206 -21.77 -27.67 -17.60
CA SER A 206 -21.62 -29.01 -18.20
C SER A 206 -21.11 -30.08 -17.22
N PHE A 207 -20.72 -29.70 -16.01
CA PHE A 207 -20.18 -30.59 -14.99
C PHE A 207 -21.21 -30.80 -13.87
N GLU A 208 -21.24 -32.02 -13.33
CA GLU A 208 -21.96 -32.34 -12.09
C GLU A 208 -20.93 -32.37 -10.96
N PHE A 209 -20.91 -31.32 -10.12
CA PHE A 209 -19.95 -31.19 -9.03
C PHE A 209 -20.51 -30.31 -7.91
N GLU A 210 -19.95 -30.46 -6.72
CA GLU A 210 -20.17 -29.58 -5.58
C GLU A 210 -19.08 -28.50 -5.53
N PRO A 211 -19.43 -27.20 -5.61
CA PRO A 211 -18.44 -26.14 -5.45
C PRO A 211 -17.84 -26.14 -4.04
N ASN A 212 -16.52 -26.29 -3.92
CA ASN A 212 -15.83 -26.26 -2.62
C ASN A 212 -15.65 -24.83 -2.08
N ILE A 213 -16.76 -24.12 -1.92
CA ILE A 213 -16.80 -22.78 -1.31
C ILE A 213 -17.25 -22.90 0.14
N ILE A 214 -16.36 -22.50 1.04
CA ILE A 214 -16.61 -22.50 2.48
C ILE A 214 -16.95 -21.08 2.93
N CYS A 215 -18.14 -20.93 3.53
CA CYS A 215 -18.51 -19.69 4.21
C CYS A 215 -17.83 -19.66 5.59
N GLY A 216 -16.74 -18.90 5.73
CA GLY A 216 -15.94 -18.86 6.95
C GLY A 216 -14.84 -17.81 6.93
N ASP A 217 -14.28 -17.50 8.10
CA ASP A 217 -13.15 -16.59 8.22
C ASP A 217 -11.82 -17.35 8.06
N PHE A 218 -11.18 -17.15 6.91
CA PHE A 218 -9.92 -17.81 6.56
C PHE A 218 -8.85 -17.69 7.63
N LEU A 219 -8.80 -16.60 8.40
CA LEU A 219 -7.77 -16.44 9.44
C LEU A 219 -8.10 -17.17 10.74
N SER A 220 -9.38 -17.40 11.05
CA SER A 220 -9.78 -17.94 12.36
C SER A 220 -9.81 -19.46 12.44
N ASP A 221 -10.01 -20.17 11.33
CA ASP A 221 -10.25 -21.61 11.37
C ASP A 221 -9.15 -22.38 10.59
N VAL A 222 -8.59 -23.36 11.27
CA VAL A 222 -7.45 -24.19 10.84
C VAL A 222 -7.89 -25.50 10.19
N SER A 223 -9.19 -25.77 10.14
CA SER A 223 -9.75 -27.09 9.79
C SER A 223 -10.58 -27.12 8.51
N PHE A 224 -10.62 -26.02 7.75
CA PHE A 224 -11.47 -25.86 6.57
C PHE A 224 -11.32 -26.98 5.53
N PHE A 225 -10.11 -27.50 5.33
CA PHE A 225 -9.84 -28.55 4.35
C PHE A 225 -9.41 -29.85 5.05
N LYS A 226 -10.36 -30.58 5.61
CA LYS A 226 -10.09 -31.87 6.30
C LYS A 226 -9.49 -32.94 5.37
N GLN A 227 -9.67 -32.82 4.05
CA GLN A 227 -9.23 -33.80 3.04
C GLN A 227 -8.13 -33.30 2.10
N VAL A 228 -7.87 -31.99 2.04
CA VAL A 228 -6.81 -31.38 1.22
C VAL A 228 -5.89 -30.61 2.14
N THR A 229 -4.69 -31.14 2.37
CA THR A 229 -3.73 -30.53 3.28
C THR A 229 -2.90 -29.44 2.61
N GLN A 230 -2.75 -29.48 1.29
CA GLN A 230 -1.90 -28.57 0.52
C GLN A 230 -2.45 -28.30 -0.90
N PHE A 231 -2.09 -27.13 -1.45
CA PHE A 231 -2.52 -26.62 -2.74
C PHE A 231 -1.34 -26.42 -3.70
N ASP A 232 -1.59 -26.58 -4.99
CA ASP A 232 -0.59 -26.38 -6.04
C ASP A 232 -0.53 -24.91 -6.48
N CYS A 233 -1.68 -24.24 -6.48
CA CYS A 233 -1.80 -22.86 -6.87
C CYS A 233 -2.72 -22.08 -5.92
N ILE A 234 -2.33 -20.86 -5.58
CA ILE A 234 -3.16 -19.94 -4.81
C ILE A 234 -3.13 -18.56 -5.48
N ALA A 235 -4.27 -17.96 -5.78
CA ALA A 235 -4.30 -16.56 -6.19
C ALA A 235 -5.51 -15.83 -5.63
N THR A 236 -5.31 -14.58 -5.21
CA THR A 236 -6.36 -13.81 -4.55
C THR A 236 -6.05 -12.32 -4.43
N ASN A 237 -7.07 -11.57 -4.01
CA ASN A 237 -6.98 -10.20 -3.53
C ASN A 237 -7.43 -10.16 -2.05
N PRO A 238 -6.49 -10.18 -1.09
CA PRO A 238 -6.83 -10.16 0.33
C PRO A 238 -7.35 -8.80 0.79
N PRO A 239 -8.12 -8.72 1.89
CA PRO A 239 -8.57 -7.45 2.44
C PRO A 239 -7.39 -6.61 2.96
N TRP A 240 -7.37 -5.30 2.62
CA TRP A 240 -6.32 -4.36 3.02
C TRP A 240 -6.77 -3.45 4.17
N GLY A 241 -5.81 -2.99 4.99
CA GLY A 241 -6.03 -1.93 5.99
C GLY A 241 -6.84 -2.31 7.23
N ASN A 242 -7.29 -3.57 7.33
CA ASN A 242 -7.92 -4.11 8.53
C ASN A 242 -6.87 -4.77 9.43
N LYS A 243 -6.93 -4.48 10.72
CA LYS A 243 -6.11 -5.18 11.71
C LYS A 243 -6.80 -6.47 12.12
N SER A 244 -6.15 -7.60 11.85
CA SER A 244 -6.60 -8.88 12.39
C SER A 244 -6.52 -8.86 13.92
N LYS A 245 -7.56 -9.39 14.57
CA LYS A 245 -7.55 -9.63 16.02
C LYS A 245 -6.69 -10.85 16.39
N ILE A 246 -6.38 -11.68 15.41
CA ILE A 246 -5.63 -12.93 15.55
C ILE A 246 -4.29 -12.74 14.83
N THR A 247 -3.19 -12.86 15.56
CA THR A 247 -1.87 -13.06 14.97
C THR A 247 -1.69 -14.56 14.75
N THR A 248 -1.36 -14.99 13.54
CA THR A 248 -0.88 -16.36 13.37
C THR A 248 0.43 -16.55 14.15
N SER A 249 0.72 -17.78 14.57
CA SER A 249 1.98 -18.12 15.24
C SER A 249 3.22 -17.93 14.36
N PHE A 250 3.04 -17.66 13.05
CA PHE A 250 4.12 -17.64 12.06
C PHE A 250 4.77 -16.25 11.91
N ILE A 251 4.01 -15.15 12.05
CA ILE A 251 4.53 -13.77 11.92
C ILE A 251 3.80 -12.81 12.87
N GLU A 252 4.59 -11.99 13.58
CA GLU A 252 4.11 -10.89 14.41
C GLU A 252 3.69 -9.66 13.56
N SER A 253 2.56 -9.78 12.87
CA SER A 253 1.92 -8.67 12.15
C SER A 253 0.44 -8.63 12.43
N LYS A 254 -0.13 -7.43 12.60
CA LYS A 254 -1.58 -7.27 12.74
C LYS A 254 -2.26 -6.95 11.40
N GLU A 255 -1.50 -6.71 10.33
CA GLU A 255 -2.07 -6.41 9.01
C GLU A 255 -2.71 -7.66 8.40
N SER A 256 -3.99 -7.56 8.01
CA SER A 256 -4.76 -8.71 7.48
C SER A 256 -4.07 -9.35 6.28
N PHE A 257 -3.70 -8.57 5.25
CA PHE A 257 -3.11 -9.13 4.03
C PHE A 257 -1.79 -9.88 4.29
N VAL A 258 -1.01 -9.48 5.31
CA VAL A 258 0.21 -10.19 5.72
C VAL A 258 -0.16 -11.55 6.29
N GLN A 259 -1.15 -11.60 7.17
CA GLN A 259 -1.62 -12.85 7.78
C GLN A 259 -2.23 -13.81 6.74
N PHE A 260 -3.01 -13.27 5.79
CA PHE A 260 -3.56 -14.03 4.67
C PHE A 260 -2.45 -14.65 3.82
N PHE A 261 -1.43 -13.86 3.45
CA PHE A 261 -0.30 -14.36 2.66
C PHE A 261 0.44 -15.48 3.39
N ILE A 262 0.82 -15.28 4.66
CA ILE A 262 1.59 -16.28 5.41
C ILE A 262 0.82 -17.58 5.61
N LYS A 263 -0.47 -17.50 5.95
CA LYS A 263 -1.31 -18.70 6.07
C LYS A 263 -1.43 -19.42 4.71
N SER A 264 -1.65 -18.67 3.63
CA SER A 264 -1.74 -19.24 2.27
C SER A 264 -0.44 -19.87 1.80
N TYR A 265 0.69 -19.20 2.01
CA TYR A 265 2.01 -19.72 1.69
C TYR A 265 2.30 -21.04 2.41
N ASN A 266 1.86 -21.19 3.67
CA ASN A 266 2.01 -22.44 4.40
C ASN A 266 1.12 -23.57 3.88
N LEU A 267 0.01 -23.26 3.22
CA LEU A 267 -0.87 -24.24 2.57
C LEU A 267 -0.37 -24.66 1.17
N LEU A 268 0.66 -24.03 0.61
CA LEU A 268 1.23 -24.46 -0.68
C LEU A 268 2.08 -25.73 -0.56
N ASN A 269 1.98 -26.58 -1.57
CA ASN A 269 2.97 -27.62 -1.90
C ASN A 269 4.36 -26.99 -2.16
N LYS A 270 5.43 -27.76 -1.98
CA LYS A 270 6.76 -27.36 -2.48
C LYS A 270 6.70 -27.27 -4.01
N GLY A 271 7.18 -26.17 -4.58
CA GLY A 271 7.05 -25.85 -6.00
C GLY A 271 5.67 -25.28 -6.39
N GLY A 272 4.74 -25.18 -5.44
CA GLY A 272 3.44 -24.56 -5.67
C GLY A 272 3.56 -23.06 -5.93
N LYS A 273 2.67 -22.53 -6.76
CA LYS A 273 2.68 -21.12 -7.18
C LYS A 273 1.67 -20.30 -6.38
N ILE A 274 2.04 -19.09 -5.99
CA ILE A 274 1.11 -18.14 -5.36
C ILE A 274 1.21 -16.78 -6.01
N ASN A 275 0.07 -16.21 -6.40
CA ASN A 275 0.01 -14.85 -6.93
C ASN A 275 -0.96 -14.00 -6.11
N PHE A 276 -0.42 -13.07 -5.32
CA PHE A 276 -1.20 -12.25 -4.40
C PHE A 276 -1.21 -10.80 -4.84
N LEU A 277 -2.37 -10.16 -4.72
CA LEU A 277 -2.48 -8.72 -4.84
C LEU A 277 -2.16 -8.05 -3.49
N PHE A 278 -1.28 -7.06 -3.51
CA PHE A 278 -0.85 -6.32 -2.34
C PHE A 278 -1.05 -4.81 -2.53
N PRO A 279 -1.31 -4.04 -1.46
CA PRO A 279 -1.14 -2.61 -1.54
C PRO A 279 0.34 -2.29 -1.82
N GLU A 280 0.63 -1.29 -2.66
CA GLU A 280 2.00 -0.92 -3.05
C GLU A 280 2.88 -0.59 -1.83
N SER A 281 2.26 -0.12 -0.75
CA SER A 281 2.90 0.12 0.55
C SER A 281 3.61 -1.11 1.14
N VAL A 282 3.34 -2.32 0.66
CA VAL A 282 4.12 -3.52 1.03
C VAL A 282 5.60 -3.36 0.68
N LEU A 283 5.93 -2.59 -0.36
CA LEU A 283 7.29 -2.43 -0.87
C LEU A 283 8.20 -1.63 0.07
N ASN A 284 7.66 -0.65 0.81
CA ASN A 284 8.48 0.29 1.58
C ASN A 284 8.00 0.60 3.00
N VAL A 285 6.71 0.47 3.33
CA VAL A 285 6.21 0.90 4.64
C VAL A 285 6.77 0.02 5.78
N LYS A 286 7.19 0.67 6.86
CA LYS A 286 7.87 0.03 8.00
C LYS A 286 7.06 -1.07 8.68
N SER A 287 5.74 -0.93 8.79
CA SER A 287 4.87 -1.98 9.37
C SER A 287 4.89 -3.29 8.56
N HIS A 288 5.28 -3.25 7.29
CA HIS A 288 5.32 -4.43 6.41
C HIS A 288 6.72 -5.05 6.29
N ARG A 289 7.71 -4.53 7.04
CA ARG A 289 9.09 -5.04 7.04
C ARG A 289 9.15 -6.54 7.32
N VAL A 290 8.34 -7.03 8.26
CA VAL A 290 8.32 -8.46 8.64
C VAL A 290 7.93 -9.37 7.47
N LEU A 291 7.01 -8.92 6.61
CA LEU A 291 6.67 -9.66 5.39
C LEU A 291 7.82 -9.61 4.37
N ARG A 292 8.46 -8.47 4.20
CA ARG A 292 9.63 -8.35 3.30
C ARG A 292 10.79 -9.21 3.76
N GLU A 293 11.06 -9.29 5.06
CA GLU A 293 12.07 -10.19 5.64
C GLU A 293 11.73 -11.66 5.39
N PHE A 294 10.45 -12.05 5.54
CA PHE A 294 9.99 -13.39 5.17
C PHE A 294 10.25 -13.70 3.69
N ILE A 295 9.86 -12.80 2.79
CA ILE A 295 10.07 -12.98 1.34
C ILE A 295 11.57 -13.08 1.00
N ILE A 296 12.39 -12.18 1.56
CA ILE A 296 13.84 -12.21 1.37
C ILE A 296 14.43 -13.53 1.87
N SER A 297 13.95 -14.07 2.99
CA SER A 297 14.52 -15.28 3.59
C SER A 297 14.20 -16.54 2.77
N ASN A 298 13.02 -16.60 2.14
CA ASN A 298 12.63 -17.74 1.32
C ASN A 298 13.24 -17.71 -0.09
N HIS A 299 13.61 -16.52 -0.60
CA HIS A 299 14.23 -16.36 -1.91
C HIS A 299 13.39 -16.93 -3.07
N ASP A 300 12.07 -16.85 -3.01
CA ASP A 300 11.16 -17.52 -3.95
C ASP A 300 10.08 -16.63 -4.58
N LEU A 301 10.15 -15.31 -4.38
CA LEU A 301 9.50 -14.31 -5.22
C LEU A 301 10.16 -14.31 -6.61
N ASN A 302 9.37 -14.57 -7.65
CA ASN A 302 9.84 -14.63 -9.04
C ASN A 302 9.51 -13.36 -9.81
N LYS A 303 8.33 -12.77 -9.57
CA LYS A 303 7.81 -11.66 -10.38
C LYS A 303 7.01 -10.66 -9.55
N ILE A 304 7.20 -9.37 -9.82
CA ILE A 304 6.37 -8.27 -9.31
C ILE A 304 5.71 -7.58 -10.51
N HIS A 305 4.39 -7.43 -10.46
CA HIS A 305 3.63 -6.66 -11.44
C HIS A 305 3.22 -5.30 -10.87
N LEU A 306 3.55 -4.23 -11.60
CA LEU A 306 3.17 -2.86 -11.26
C LEU A 306 1.95 -2.43 -12.08
N TYR A 307 0.88 -2.01 -11.41
CA TYR A 307 -0.34 -1.52 -12.05
C TYR A 307 -0.43 -0.01 -11.91
N LYS A 308 -0.72 0.70 -13.02
CA LYS A 308 -1.02 2.14 -12.97
C LYS A 308 -2.50 2.45 -12.71
N SER A 309 -3.38 1.47 -12.94
CA SER A 309 -4.81 1.63 -12.71
C SER A 309 -5.12 1.67 -11.22
N THR A 310 -6.15 2.41 -10.85
CA THR A 310 -6.79 2.35 -9.53
C THR A 310 -8.10 1.59 -9.64
N PHE A 311 -8.51 0.85 -8.62
CA PHE A 311 -9.89 0.37 -8.56
C PHE A 311 -10.83 1.57 -8.38
N THR A 312 -12.02 1.53 -8.97
CA THR A 312 -13.04 2.53 -8.65
C THR A 312 -13.42 2.44 -7.18
N GLY A 313 -13.25 3.57 -6.48
CA GLY A 313 -13.48 3.67 -5.05
C GLY A 313 -12.28 3.30 -4.17
N VAL A 314 -11.13 2.89 -4.74
CA VAL A 314 -9.87 2.65 -4.00
C VAL A 314 -8.83 3.68 -4.43
N THR A 315 -8.28 4.41 -3.47
CA THR A 315 -7.26 5.43 -3.70
C THR A 315 -5.83 4.92 -3.50
N THR A 316 -5.67 3.65 -3.11
CA THR A 316 -4.38 3.03 -2.80
C THR A 316 -3.86 2.29 -4.03
N SER A 317 -2.65 2.63 -4.47
CA SER A 317 -1.93 1.87 -5.50
C SER A 317 -1.63 0.45 -5.05
N PHE A 318 -1.47 -0.46 -6.00
CA PHE A 318 -1.31 -1.88 -5.72
C PHE A 318 -0.37 -2.57 -6.72
N VAL A 319 0.14 -3.72 -6.29
CA VAL A 319 1.05 -4.58 -7.05
C VAL A 319 0.61 -6.02 -6.89
N SER A 320 0.92 -6.89 -7.86
CA SER A 320 0.83 -8.34 -7.64
C SER A 320 2.22 -8.93 -7.53
N MET A 321 2.35 -9.98 -6.72
CA MET A 321 3.61 -10.68 -6.50
C MET A 321 3.40 -12.17 -6.68
N ASN A 322 4.22 -12.77 -7.55
CA ASN A 322 4.18 -14.19 -7.88
C ASN A 322 5.38 -14.91 -7.27
N PHE A 323 5.12 -15.99 -6.53
CA PHE A 323 6.11 -16.79 -5.84
C PHE A 323 5.98 -18.27 -6.23
N CYS A 324 7.09 -19.00 -6.19
CA CYS A 324 7.14 -20.44 -6.42
C CYS A 324 7.82 -21.13 -5.23
N LYS A 325 7.02 -21.68 -4.31
CA LYS A 325 7.46 -22.03 -2.95
C LYS A 325 8.69 -22.95 -2.95
N GLY A 326 9.77 -22.47 -2.34
CA GLY A 326 11.01 -23.23 -2.19
C GLY A 326 11.81 -23.43 -3.48
N ILE A 327 11.48 -22.70 -4.55
CA ILE A 327 12.31 -22.58 -5.75
C ILE A 327 13.11 -21.28 -5.65
N PHE A 328 14.43 -21.42 -5.52
CA PHE A 328 15.32 -20.29 -5.34
C PHE A 328 15.38 -19.39 -6.58
N ALA A 329 15.23 -18.09 -6.38
CA ALA A 329 15.35 -17.05 -7.39
C ALA A 329 16.50 -16.09 -7.03
N GLU A 330 17.44 -15.91 -7.95
CA GLU A 330 18.52 -14.91 -7.81
C GLU A 330 18.03 -13.49 -8.11
N LYS A 331 17.06 -13.39 -9.03
CA LYS A 331 16.51 -12.12 -9.51
C LYS A 331 15.00 -12.19 -9.58
N VAL A 332 14.37 -11.03 -9.41
CA VAL A 332 12.93 -10.84 -9.53
C VAL A 332 12.65 -10.08 -10.81
N GLN A 333 11.76 -10.62 -11.64
CA GLN A 333 11.26 -9.95 -12.84
C GLN A 333 10.24 -8.87 -12.42
N VAL A 334 10.44 -7.63 -12.86
CA VAL A 334 9.51 -6.53 -12.63
C VAL A 334 8.84 -6.18 -13.95
N ILE A 335 7.52 -6.24 -13.99
CA ILE A 335 6.71 -5.91 -15.17
C ILE A 335 5.92 -4.64 -14.88
N GLY A 336 6.21 -3.58 -15.62
CA GLY A 336 5.42 -2.36 -15.68
C GLY A 336 4.59 -2.28 -16.96
N GLU A 337 3.98 -1.13 -17.22
CA GLU A 337 3.12 -0.92 -18.40
C GLU A 337 3.91 -0.91 -19.73
N HIS A 338 5.12 -0.35 -19.71
CA HIS A 338 5.96 -0.16 -20.89
C HIS A 338 7.41 -0.59 -20.67
N GLU A 339 7.66 -1.33 -19.59
CA GLU A 339 9.00 -1.74 -19.23
C GLU A 339 8.99 -3.07 -18.50
N GLU A 340 10.06 -3.81 -18.71
CA GLU A 340 10.35 -5.06 -18.06
C GLU A 340 11.84 -5.10 -17.73
N PHE A 341 12.18 -5.44 -16.49
CA PHE A 341 13.56 -5.53 -16.04
C PHE A 341 13.70 -6.51 -14.88
N TYR A 342 14.94 -6.86 -14.54
CA TYR A 342 15.25 -7.75 -13.44
C TYR A 342 15.93 -7.01 -12.30
N VAL A 343 15.52 -7.30 -11.07
CA VAL A 343 16.09 -6.78 -9.83
C VAL A 343 16.81 -7.91 -9.11
N ASP A 344 18.06 -7.68 -8.69
CA ASP A 344 18.82 -8.61 -7.87
C ASP A 344 18.23 -8.69 -6.45
N TYR A 345 18.09 -9.88 -5.89
CA TYR A 345 17.59 -10.05 -4.52
C TYR A 345 18.39 -9.29 -3.46
N ASN A 346 19.70 -9.11 -3.69
CA ASN A 346 20.54 -8.36 -2.76
C ASN A 346 20.14 -6.88 -2.67
N ALA A 347 19.49 -6.33 -3.70
CA ALA A 347 18.97 -4.97 -3.66
C ALA A 347 17.95 -4.75 -2.54
N PHE A 348 17.16 -5.78 -2.19
CA PHE A 348 16.17 -5.71 -1.12
C PHE A 348 16.80 -5.69 0.29
N LYS A 349 18.12 -5.89 0.38
CA LYS A 349 18.86 -5.90 1.64
C LYS A 349 19.56 -4.57 1.93
N TYR A 350 19.60 -3.63 0.98
CA TYR A 350 20.36 -2.37 1.08
C TYR A 350 19.90 -1.43 2.19
N THR A 351 18.63 -1.48 2.58
CA THR A 351 18.11 -0.67 3.68
C THR A 351 17.83 -1.51 4.92
N GLU A 352 17.88 -0.89 6.10
CA GLU A 352 17.48 -1.50 7.36
C GLU A 352 16.01 -1.91 7.33
N ASN A 353 15.18 -1.07 6.70
CA ASN A 353 13.76 -1.34 6.54
C ASN A 353 13.44 -2.37 5.43
N LYS A 354 14.47 -2.95 4.78
CA LYS A 354 14.32 -3.96 3.73
C LYS A 354 13.38 -3.53 2.62
N VAL A 355 13.47 -2.27 2.20
CA VAL A 355 12.68 -1.71 1.11
C VAL A 355 12.93 -2.51 -0.16
N PHE A 356 11.86 -2.89 -0.86
CA PHE A 356 11.95 -3.53 -2.17
C PHE A 356 12.18 -2.45 -3.22
N SER A 357 13.39 -1.89 -3.22
CA SER A 357 13.86 -0.95 -4.22
C SER A 357 13.91 -1.65 -5.57
N LEU A 358 12.96 -1.35 -6.45
CA LEU A 358 12.86 -1.94 -7.79
C LEU A 358 13.91 -1.33 -8.73
N LEU A 359 15.18 -1.55 -8.42
CA LEU A 359 16.32 -0.93 -9.07
C LEU A 359 16.55 -1.53 -10.46
N LYS A 360 16.64 -0.69 -11.48
CA LYS A 360 17.11 -1.12 -12.79
C LYS A 360 18.61 -1.47 -12.73
N PRO A 361 19.14 -2.32 -13.63
CA PRO A 361 20.55 -2.73 -13.59
C PRO A 361 21.57 -1.58 -13.58
N LYS A 362 21.29 -0.47 -14.29
CA LYS A 362 22.16 0.72 -14.27
C LYS A 362 22.10 1.45 -12.92
N GLU A 363 20.91 1.54 -12.34
CA GLU A 363 20.68 2.20 -11.05
C GLU A 363 21.35 1.41 -9.93
N GLU A 364 21.23 0.08 -9.96
CA GLU A 364 21.88 -0.81 -9.00
C GLU A 364 23.41 -0.69 -9.04
N LYS A 365 24.01 -0.55 -10.24
CA LYS A 365 25.47 -0.35 -10.36
C LYS A 365 25.94 0.91 -9.63
N ILE A 366 25.20 2.02 -9.78
CA ILE A 366 25.51 3.28 -9.10
C ILE A 366 25.40 3.09 -7.58
N ILE A 367 24.28 2.51 -7.12
CA ILE A 367 24.04 2.28 -5.69
C ILE A 367 25.10 1.37 -5.07
N LYS A 368 25.46 0.25 -5.74
CA LYS A 368 26.52 -0.64 -5.28
C LYS A 368 27.84 0.09 -5.11
N LYS A 369 28.21 0.93 -6.08
CA LYS A 369 29.44 1.71 -6.05
C LYS A 369 29.47 2.70 -4.88
N VAL A 370 28.38 3.44 -4.68
CA VAL A 370 28.23 4.35 -3.55
C VAL A 370 28.34 3.59 -2.22
N LEU A 371 27.61 2.49 -2.07
CA LEU A 371 27.61 1.69 -0.84
C LEU A 371 28.99 1.09 -0.54
N SER A 372 29.70 0.59 -1.56
CA SER A 372 31.04 -0.01 -1.38
C SER A 372 32.12 1.00 -1.03
N SER A 373 31.98 2.25 -1.46
CA SER A 373 32.97 3.31 -1.21
C SER A 373 32.66 4.15 0.04
N SER A 374 31.57 3.83 0.73
CA SER A 374 31.12 4.59 1.90
C SER A 374 31.64 4.01 3.22
N SER A 375 31.94 4.90 4.17
CA SER A 375 32.48 4.54 5.50
C SER A 375 31.67 5.13 6.65
N TYR A 376 30.83 6.12 6.38
CA TYR A 376 30.10 6.88 7.38
C TYR A 376 28.62 6.98 7.02
N SER A 377 27.83 7.45 7.97
CA SER A 377 26.41 7.78 7.80
C SER A 377 26.02 8.92 8.74
N LEU A 378 24.76 9.33 8.73
CA LEU A 378 24.24 10.34 9.66
C LEU A 378 23.77 9.76 11.00
N SER A 379 24.08 8.48 11.31
CA SER A 379 23.65 7.83 12.54
C SER A 379 24.17 8.51 13.81
N ASN A 380 25.38 9.08 13.76
CA ASN A 380 26.04 9.78 14.88
C ASN A 380 25.70 11.29 14.95
N SER A 381 24.82 11.76 14.06
CA SER A 381 24.39 13.16 14.01
C SER A 381 23.29 13.47 15.03
N THR A 382 23.18 14.73 15.43
CA THR A 382 22.11 15.17 16.33
C THR A 382 20.90 15.65 15.53
N TRP A 383 19.69 15.26 15.96
CA TRP A 383 18.46 15.52 15.23
C TRP A 383 17.42 16.22 16.11
N GLY A 384 16.75 17.22 15.55
CA GLY A 384 15.64 17.94 16.20
C GLY A 384 14.37 17.91 15.36
N LEU A 385 13.24 17.68 16.02
CA LEU A 385 11.93 17.95 15.41
C LEU A 385 11.68 19.46 15.46
N GLY A 386 11.14 20.03 14.38
CA GLY A 386 10.59 21.38 14.44
C GLY A 386 9.42 21.46 15.45
N ILE A 387 9.14 22.66 15.95
CA ILE A 387 8.10 22.92 16.94
C ILE A 387 6.74 22.44 16.42
N VAL A 388 6.06 21.60 17.19
CA VAL A 388 4.66 21.25 17.00
C VAL A 388 3.84 22.15 17.92
N THR A 389 3.17 23.15 17.37
CA THR A 389 2.44 24.14 18.17
C THR A 389 1.10 23.62 18.72
N GLY A 390 0.52 22.59 18.11
CA GLY A 390 -0.87 22.18 18.33
C GLY A 390 -1.91 23.10 17.65
N ASN A 391 -1.67 24.41 17.62
CA ASN A 391 -2.53 25.40 16.98
C ASN A 391 -1.74 26.52 16.27
N ASN A 392 -1.37 26.29 15.01
CA ASN A 392 -0.61 27.27 14.22
C ASN A 392 -1.33 28.61 14.07
N LYS A 393 -2.67 28.64 13.96
CA LYS A 393 -3.43 29.87 13.71
C LYS A 393 -3.35 30.85 14.88
N GLU A 394 -3.32 30.33 16.09
CA GLU A 394 -3.29 31.14 17.31
C GLU A 394 -1.85 31.59 17.64
N LYS A 395 -0.90 30.67 17.53
CA LYS A 395 0.49 30.84 17.99
C LYS A 395 1.37 31.62 17.02
N LEU A 396 1.13 31.53 15.71
CA LEU A 396 1.94 32.22 14.70
C LEU A 396 1.41 33.62 14.41
N LYS A 397 2.31 34.59 14.29
CA LYS A 397 2.02 35.97 13.87
C LYS A 397 2.68 36.27 12.54
N SER A 398 2.01 37.02 11.68
CA SER A 398 2.51 37.39 10.35
C SER A 398 3.43 38.62 10.35
N SER A 399 3.47 39.36 11.46
CA SER A 399 4.33 40.52 11.66
C SER A 399 5.22 40.32 12.88
N ASP A 400 6.37 40.98 12.85
CA ASP A 400 7.28 41.06 13.99
C ASP A 400 6.63 41.82 15.16
N GLY A 401 7.19 41.66 16.36
CA GLY A 401 6.68 42.31 17.58
C GLY A 401 7.54 42.03 18.80
N PRO A 402 7.28 42.72 19.92
CA PRO A 402 8.04 42.56 21.16
C PRO A 402 8.06 41.09 21.62
N MET A 403 9.23 40.57 21.96
CA MET A 403 9.47 39.18 22.42
C MET A 403 9.15 38.08 21.39
N LEU A 404 8.79 38.44 20.17
CA LEU A 404 8.56 37.45 19.12
C LEU A 404 9.89 37.09 18.43
N GLU A 405 10.04 35.81 18.13
CA GLU A 405 11.16 35.29 17.38
C GLU A 405 10.72 34.83 15.99
N LYS A 406 11.63 34.95 15.02
CA LYS A 406 11.41 34.42 13.67
C LYS A 406 11.25 32.90 13.74
N ILE A 407 10.22 32.39 13.07
CA ILE A 407 10.01 30.95 12.90
C ILE A 407 9.77 30.60 11.44
N TYR A 408 10.48 29.58 10.98
CA TYR A 408 10.47 29.13 9.59
C TYR A 408 9.57 27.90 9.43
N THR A 409 8.96 27.78 8.27
CA THR A 409 8.19 26.61 7.86
C THR A 409 8.90 25.90 6.70
N GLY A 410 8.42 24.72 6.33
CA GLY A 410 8.91 24.00 5.14
C GLY A 410 8.77 24.78 3.82
N LYS A 411 8.05 25.91 3.77
CA LYS A 411 7.95 26.76 2.59
C LYS A 411 9.15 27.69 2.41
N GLU A 412 9.83 28.04 3.50
CA GLU A 412 10.99 28.93 3.49
C GLU A 412 12.31 28.19 3.32
N ILE A 413 12.28 26.84 3.28
CA ILE A 413 13.47 26.03 3.06
C ILE A 413 13.72 25.88 1.55
N GLU A 414 14.82 26.44 1.06
CA GLU A 414 15.38 26.19 -0.27
C GLU A 414 16.69 25.41 -0.18
N LYS A 415 17.21 24.95 -1.32
CA LYS A 415 18.54 24.34 -1.33
C LYS A 415 19.55 25.39 -0.85
N TYR A 416 20.37 24.99 0.10
CA TYR A 416 21.45 25.74 0.73
C TYR A 416 21.01 26.92 1.62
N ARG A 417 19.91 27.61 1.32
CA ARG A 417 19.51 28.87 1.97
C ARG A 417 18.11 28.86 2.56
N LEU A 418 17.92 29.74 3.55
CA LEU A 418 16.61 30.10 4.08
C LEU A 418 16.06 31.35 3.38
N LYS A 419 14.79 31.29 2.95
CA LYS A 419 14.05 32.51 2.56
C LYS A 419 13.79 33.39 3.78
N LYS A 420 13.42 34.64 3.55
CA LYS A 420 12.94 35.52 4.62
C LYS A 420 11.78 34.88 5.39
N ALA A 421 11.90 34.83 6.72
CA ALA A 421 10.83 34.36 7.61
C ALA A 421 9.54 35.16 7.39
N GLN A 422 8.42 34.43 7.29
CA GLN A 422 7.08 34.99 7.11
C GLN A 422 6.25 34.91 8.41
N ASN A 423 6.76 34.22 9.42
CA ASN A 423 6.07 33.98 10.67
C ASN A 423 6.97 34.30 11.85
N TYR A 424 6.32 34.73 12.94
CA TYR A 424 6.93 35.05 14.21
C TYR A 424 6.15 34.33 15.32
N ILE A 425 6.83 34.00 16.41
CA ILE A 425 6.24 33.25 17.51
C ILE A 425 6.78 33.75 18.85
N LEU A 426 5.92 33.79 19.87
CA LEU A 426 6.38 33.91 21.24
C LEU A 426 6.93 32.55 21.66
N TYR A 427 8.25 32.45 21.81
CA TYR A 427 8.88 31.18 22.11
C TYR A 427 8.75 30.84 23.60
N ASP A 428 7.70 30.08 23.92
CA ASP A 428 7.48 29.48 25.23
C ASP A 428 7.35 27.96 25.06
N ARG A 429 8.38 27.23 25.50
CA ARG A 429 8.53 25.78 25.30
C ARG A 429 7.40 24.98 25.94
N ASP A 430 6.91 25.41 27.10
CA ASP A 430 5.86 24.72 27.84
C ASP A 430 4.49 24.89 27.18
N SER A 431 4.35 25.91 26.32
CA SER A 431 3.11 26.21 25.62
C SER A 431 2.91 25.42 24.32
N PHE A 432 3.87 24.58 23.91
CA PHE A 432 3.84 23.83 22.66
C PHE A 432 3.56 22.33 22.86
N GLN A 433 2.94 21.70 21.86
CA GLN A 433 2.59 20.28 21.91
C GLN A 433 3.83 19.36 21.93
N GLN A 434 4.87 19.72 21.17
CA GLN A 434 6.13 18.98 21.13
C GLN A 434 7.27 19.90 20.68
N VAL A 435 8.42 19.78 21.36
CA VAL A 435 9.65 20.51 21.04
C VAL A 435 10.87 19.62 21.19
N ALA A 436 11.93 19.92 20.43
CA ALA A 436 13.27 19.40 20.68
C ALA A 436 13.95 20.10 21.88
N LYS A 437 15.15 19.64 22.23
CA LYS A 437 16.02 20.32 23.21
C LYS A 437 16.42 21.69 22.69
N GLU A 438 16.55 22.66 23.59
CA GLU A 438 16.85 24.05 23.26
C GLU A 438 18.20 24.23 22.57
N ASP A 439 19.23 23.52 23.03
CA ASP A 439 20.57 23.56 22.40
C ASP A 439 20.55 23.14 20.93
N ILE A 440 19.54 22.37 20.49
CA ILE A 440 19.38 22.00 19.07
C ILE A 440 18.84 23.19 18.26
N TYR A 441 17.89 23.95 18.81
CA TYR A 441 17.38 25.17 18.16
C TYR A 441 18.45 26.27 18.17
N ARG A 442 19.22 26.37 19.24
CA ARG A 442 20.24 27.40 19.46
C ARG A 442 21.65 26.97 19.03
N ALA A 443 21.78 25.86 18.31
CA ALA A 443 23.06 25.42 17.78
C ALA A 443 23.65 26.49 16.86
N LYS A 444 24.94 26.77 17.04
CA LYS A 444 25.71 27.78 16.29
C LYS A 444 25.67 27.53 14.79
N GLU A 445 25.74 26.27 14.39
CA GLU A 445 25.57 25.85 13.00
C GLU A 445 24.66 24.62 12.99
N LYS A 446 23.66 24.63 12.11
CA LYS A 446 22.80 23.48 11.87
C LYS A 446 22.27 23.48 10.44
N LEU A 447 21.87 22.30 10.00
CA LEU A 447 21.11 22.12 8.78
C LEU A 447 19.64 21.98 9.12
N VAL A 448 18.80 22.43 8.21
CA VAL A 448 17.35 22.28 8.31
C VAL A 448 16.77 21.82 7.01
N TYR A 449 15.78 20.94 7.07
CA TYR A 449 15.24 20.30 5.87
C TYR A 449 13.74 20.25 5.84
N LYS A 450 13.19 20.36 4.64
CA LYS A 450 11.76 20.29 4.39
C LYS A 450 11.24 18.87 4.61
N PHE A 451 10.36 18.70 5.60
CA PHE A 451 9.84 17.38 5.98
C PHE A 451 8.85 16.81 4.94
N VAL A 452 7.96 17.66 4.43
CA VAL A 452 6.96 17.27 3.43
C VAL A 452 7.48 17.64 2.03
N SER A 453 8.29 16.74 1.47
CA SER A 453 8.81 16.84 0.12
C SER A 453 9.26 15.45 -0.36
N ASN A 454 9.13 15.22 -1.67
CA ASN A 454 9.80 14.11 -2.35
C ASN A 454 11.23 14.48 -2.79
N LYS A 455 11.70 15.70 -2.48
CA LYS A 455 13.06 16.17 -2.75
C LYS A 455 13.80 16.48 -1.46
N LEU A 456 15.08 16.15 -1.42
CA LEU A 456 16.01 16.64 -0.42
C LEU A 456 16.22 18.14 -0.64
N MET A 457 15.76 18.90 0.34
CA MET A 457 15.83 20.36 0.36
C MET A 457 16.37 20.75 1.73
N PHE A 458 17.68 20.94 1.81
CA PHE A 458 18.39 21.32 3.03
C PHE A 458 18.88 22.76 2.90
N ALA A 459 18.75 23.52 3.98
CA ALA A 459 19.32 24.85 4.13
C ALA A 459 20.30 24.88 5.30
N TYR A 460 21.28 25.77 5.21
CA TYR A 460 22.18 26.10 6.31
C TYR A 460 21.54 27.16 7.21
N ASP A 461 21.71 27.02 8.53
CA ASP A 461 21.34 28.02 9.52
C ASP A 461 22.47 28.21 10.54
N ASP A 462 22.95 29.45 10.65
CA ASP A 462 23.89 29.93 11.65
C ASP A 462 23.28 31.03 12.56
N THR A 463 21.97 31.26 12.44
CA THR A 463 21.28 32.37 13.12
C THR A 463 20.52 31.94 14.38
N SER A 464 20.66 30.69 14.82
CA SER A 464 19.91 30.13 15.96
C SER A 464 18.38 30.20 15.80
N SER A 465 17.89 30.08 14.56
CA SER A 465 16.48 30.22 14.20
C SER A 465 15.58 29.09 14.70
N LEU A 466 14.28 29.37 14.81
CA LEU A 466 13.23 28.40 15.15
C LEU A 466 12.55 27.85 13.89
N PHE A 467 12.08 26.60 13.95
CA PHE A 467 11.44 25.91 12.82
C PHE A 467 10.17 25.21 13.28
N LEU A 468 9.10 25.23 12.48
CA LEU A 468 7.91 24.39 12.69
C LEU A 468 8.16 22.96 12.22
N ASN A 469 7.38 21.99 12.70
CA ASN A 469 7.44 20.57 12.32
C ASN A 469 7.29 20.24 10.81
N SER A 470 7.06 21.24 9.96
CA SER A 470 7.17 21.13 8.50
C SER A 470 8.62 21.24 8.00
N ALA A 471 9.55 21.65 8.86
CA ALA A 471 10.99 21.67 8.68
C ALA A 471 11.69 21.11 9.92
N ASN A 472 12.60 20.15 9.74
CA ASN A 472 13.30 19.48 10.85
C ASN A 472 14.79 19.81 10.83
N ILE A 473 15.46 19.55 11.93
CA ILE A 473 16.82 20.00 12.21
C ILE A 473 17.78 18.82 12.21
N LEU A 474 18.94 19.02 11.60
CA LEU A 474 20.09 18.13 11.59
C LEU A 474 21.35 18.93 11.96
N ILE A 475 22.04 18.52 13.03
CA ILE A 475 23.40 18.96 13.33
C ILE A 475 24.30 17.79 12.92
N PRO A 476 24.92 17.86 11.74
CA PRO A 476 25.62 16.72 11.16
C PRO A 476 26.91 16.43 11.93
N ASN A 477 27.24 15.14 12.03
CA ASN A 477 28.49 14.64 12.59
C ASN A 477 29.00 13.51 11.70
N VAL A 478 29.69 13.91 10.62
CA VAL A 478 30.31 13.00 9.66
C VAL A 478 31.82 13.27 9.69
N PRO A 479 32.67 12.29 10.04
CA PRO A 479 34.10 12.51 10.16
C PRO A 479 34.73 13.06 8.87
N GLY A 480 35.57 14.08 9.01
CA GLY A 480 36.26 14.72 7.89
C GLY A 480 35.42 15.71 7.08
N MET A 481 34.16 15.95 7.47
CA MET A 481 33.26 16.87 6.76
C MET A 481 32.79 18.02 7.65
N SER A 482 32.85 19.24 7.10
CA SER A 482 32.16 20.39 7.68
C SER A 482 30.63 20.26 7.54
N THR A 483 29.87 21.04 8.32
CA THR A 483 28.41 21.17 8.17
C THR A 483 28.01 21.52 6.74
N LYS A 484 28.78 22.40 6.07
CA LYS A 484 28.56 22.83 4.68
C LYS A 484 28.91 21.75 3.67
N THR A 485 29.93 20.93 3.92
CA THR A 485 30.22 19.77 3.08
C THR A 485 29.09 18.75 3.15
N VAL A 486 28.59 18.42 4.34
CA VAL A 486 27.43 17.52 4.47
C VAL A 486 26.18 18.09 3.77
N LEU A 487 25.99 19.41 3.82
CA LEU A 487 24.95 20.11 3.07
C LEU A 487 25.12 19.97 1.55
N ALA A 488 26.34 20.04 1.03
CA ALA A 488 26.66 19.80 -0.38
C ALA A 488 26.19 18.41 -0.82
N PHE A 489 26.58 17.38 -0.05
CA PHE A 489 26.14 16.01 -0.29
C PHE A 489 24.62 15.89 -0.28
N LEU A 490 23.95 16.36 0.78
CA LEU A 490 22.48 16.21 0.92
C LEU A 490 21.66 16.98 -0.11
N ASN A 491 22.20 18.03 -0.73
CA ASN A 491 21.55 18.76 -1.82
C ASN A 491 22.01 18.32 -3.22
N SER A 492 22.97 17.40 -3.33
CA SER A 492 23.45 16.87 -4.61
C SER A 492 22.40 16.05 -5.34
N SER A 493 22.56 15.98 -6.66
CA SER A 493 21.76 15.12 -7.54
C SER A 493 21.98 13.64 -7.23
N LEU A 494 23.18 13.22 -6.84
CA LEU A 494 23.45 11.84 -6.41
C LEU A 494 22.64 11.46 -5.17
N TYR A 495 22.61 12.30 -4.13
CA TYR A 495 21.90 11.97 -2.90
C TYR A 495 20.39 12.06 -3.06
N GLN A 496 19.91 12.96 -3.93
CA GLN A 496 18.52 12.93 -4.36
C GLN A 496 18.17 11.58 -5.00
N PHE A 497 19.00 11.10 -5.93
CA PHE A 497 18.83 9.80 -6.57
C PHE A 497 18.87 8.64 -5.56
N LEU A 498 19.84 8.62 -4.63
CA LEU A 498 19.93 7.60 -3.59
C LEU A 498 18.67 7.59 -2.72
N TYR A 499 18.20 8.76 -2.29
CA TYR A 499 17.02 8.87 -1.44
C TYR A 499 15.76 8.35 -2.13
N GLU A 500 15.55 8.74 -3.39
CA GLU A 500 14.41 8.28 -4.19
C GLU A 500 14.44 6.76 -4.39
N LYS A 501 15.60 6.21 -4.73
CA LYS A 501 15.74 4.80 -5.10
C LYS A 501 15.80 3.84 -3.91
N LEU A 502 16.41 4.24 -2.80
CA LEU A 502 16.52 3.39 -1.61
C LEU A 502 15.25 3.39 -0.76
N PHE A 503 14.48 4.49 -0.76
CA PHE A 503 13.37 4.64 0.20
C PHE A 503 11.99 4.87 -0.44
N GLY A 504 11.91 5.59 -1.58
CA GLY A 504 10.65 5.77 -2.33
C GLY A 504 9.50 6.43 -1.55
N GLU A 505 9.81 7.31 -0.59
CA GLU A 505 8.84 7.97 0.30
C GLU A 505 8.54 9.41 -0.13
N LEU A 506 7.28 9.84 0.01
CA LEU A 506 6.85 11.23 -0.28
C LEU A 506 7.27 12.26 0.79
N LYS A 507 7.84 11.78 1.89
CA LYS A 507 8.33 12.59 3.01
C LYS A 507 9.80 12.31 3.23
N VAL A 508 10.51 13.33 3.70
CA VAL A 508 11.91 13.20 4.11
C VAL A 508 11.96 12.73 5.57
N LEU A 509 12.17 11.43 5.77
CA LEU A 509 12.14 10.81 7.10
C LEU A 509 13.54 10.74 7.71
N LYS A 510 13.67 11.07 9.01
CA LYS A 510 14.93 10.96 9.76
C LYS A 510 15.57 9.57 9.62
N GLY A 511 14.79 8.50 9.77
CA GLY A 511 15.31 7.13 9.68
C GLY A 511 16.01 6.86 8.35
N ASN A 512 15.35 7.21 7.25
CA ASN A 512 15.91 7.07 5.91
C ASN A 512 17.18 7.93 5.72
N LEU A 513 17.18 9.17 6.21
CA LEU A 513 18.37 10.03 6.13
C LEU A 513 19.56 9.47 6.93
N MET A 514 19.31 8.83 8.08
CA MET A 514 20.36 8.20 8.88
C MET A 514 21.06 7.05 8.15
N GLU A 515 20.37 6.41 7.21
CA GLU A 515 20.91 5.33 6.38
C GLU A 515 21.67 5.84 5.14
N LEU A 516 21.63 7.15 4.84
CA LEU A 516 22.35 7.68 3.67
C LEU A 516 23.85 7.48 3.85
N PRO A 517 24.53 6.87 2.87
CA PRO A 517 25.93 6.50 2.97
C PRO A 517 26.82 7.73 2.68
N PHE A 518 27.93 7.89 3.42
CA PHE A 518 28.90 8.96 3.22
C PHE A 518 30.33 8.39 3.06
N PRO A 519 31.14 8.92 2.13
CA PRO A 519 32.49 8.44 1.89
C PRO A 519 33.49 9.10 2.85
N LYS A 520 34.72 8.58 2.85
CA LYS A 520 35.87 9.33 3.37
C LYS A 520 36.30 10.34 2.30
N ILE A 521 36.58 11.57 2.70
CA ILE A 521 37.15 12.60 1.83
C ILE A 521 38.39 13.20 2.49
N ASP A 522 39.30 13.72 1.68
CA ASP A 522 40.44 14.49 2.17
C ASP A 522 40.06 15.93 2.53
N SER A 523 41.00 16.61 3.20
CA SER A 523 40.80 18.00 3.64
C SER A 523 40.64 18.96 2.47
N GLU A 524 41.26 18.69 1.32
CA GLU A 524 41.17 19.53 0.12
C GLU A 524 39.76 19.50 -0.45
N THR A 525 39.19 18.30 -0.63
CA THR A 525 37.81 18.08 -1.08
C THR A 525 36.82 18.73 -0.13
N ASN A 526 37.00 18.56 1.19
CA ASN A 526 36.15 19.21 2.19
C ASN A 526 36.19 20.74 2.08
N ASN A 527 37.38 21.32 1.93
CA ASN A 527 37.55 22.77 1.84
C ASN A 527 36.94 23.32 0.55
N THR A 528 37.14 22.63 -0.58
CA THR A 528 36.56 23.00 -1.88
C THR A 528 35.03 22.97 -1.84
N LEU A 529 34.42 21.90 -1.34
CA LEU A 529 32.96 21.81 -1.20
C LEU A 529 32.41 22.86 -0.23
N THR A 530 33.11 23.11 0.89
CA THR A 530 32.74 24.16 1.85
C THR A 530 32.73 25.54 1.19
N MET A 531 33.76 25.86 0.40
CA MET A 531 33.88 27.13 -0.32
C MET A 531 32.76 27.28 -1.36
N LEU A 532 32.51 26.27 -2.19
CA LEU A 532 31.44 26.32 -3.20
C LEU A 532 30.06 26.52 -2.57
N VAL A 533 29.79 25.86 -1.43
CA VAL A 533 28.55 26.06 -0.67
C VAL A 533 28.49 27.46 -0.06
N GLU A 534 29.59 27.99 0.45
CA GLU A 534 29.65 29.35 0.98
C GLU A 534 29.33 30.39 -0.11
N GLU A 535 29.88 30.25 -1.31
CA GLU A 535 29.55 31.11 -2.44
C GLU A 535 28.07 30.99 -2.86
N ILE A 536 27.51 29.78 -2.79
CA ILE A 536 26.07 29.58 -2.99
C ILE A 536 25.29 30.31 -1.90
N ILE A 537 25.73 30.36 -0.63
CA ILE A 537 25.00 30.91 0.53
C ILE A 537 25.19 32.43 0.73
N SER A 538 26.35 32.98 0.39
CA SER A 538 26.64 34.41 0.56
C SER A 538 26.37 35.19 -0.74
N GLU A 539 26.95 34.75 -1.86
CA GLU A 539 26.98 35.50 -3.12
C GLU A 539 25.85 35.15 -4.10
N GLY A 540 25.29 33.95 -3.97
CA GLY A 540 24.14 33.50 -4.77
C GLY A 540 24.58 32.88 -6.09
N LYS A 541 25.84 32.44 -6.16
CA LYS A 541 26.40 31.71 -7.30
C LYS A 541 25.64 30.40 -7.50
N ASN A 542 25.64 29.91 -8.75
CA ASN A 542 25.06 28.62 -9.10
C ASN A 542 26.17 27.59 -9.31
N ASN A 543 26.73 27.08 -8.21
CA ASN A 543 27.82 26.10 -8.22
C ASN A 543 27.33 24.65 -8.14
N GLN A 544 26.03 24.39 -8.38
CA GLN A 544 25.44 23.07 -8.20
C GLN A 544 26.11 22.01 -9.09
N LYS A 545 26.46 22.37 -10.33
CA LYS A 545 27.11 21.45 -11.27
C LYS A 545 28.51 21.05 -10.80
N ASP A 546 29.30 22.00 -10.33
CA ASP A 546 30.66 21.74 -9.85
C ASP A 546 30.64 20.88 -8.57
N ILE A 547 29.68 21.14 -7.66
CA ILE A 547 29.44 20.30 -6.49
C ILE A 547 29.08 18.87 -6.90
N ASP A 548 28.17 18.71 -7.87
CA ASP A 548 27.78 17.39 -8.36
C ASP A 548 28.96 16.65 -9.00
N GLU A 549 29.78 17.32 -9.83
CA GLU A 549 30.98 16.75 -10.46
C GLU A 549 31.99 16.26 -9.41
N ILE A 550 32.26 17.07 -8.37
CA ILE A 550 33.15 16.66 -7.26
C ILE A 550 32.57 15.43 -6.54
N ILE A 551 31.27 15.43 -6.22
CA ILE A 551 30.64 14.32 -5.51
C ILE A 551 30.64 13.05 -6.37
N TYR A 552 30.40 13.14 -7.67
CA TYR A 552 30.53 12.00 -8.58
C TYR A 552 31.95 11.45 -8.57
N ASN A 553 32.95 12.31 -8.68
CA ASN A 553 34.37 11.90 -8.64
C ASN A 553 34.75 11.22 -7.33
N VAL A 554 34.22 11.65 -6.18
CA VAL A 554 34.44 10.99 -4.88
C VAL A 554 33.97 9.53 -4.88
N TYR A 555 32.97 9.20 -5.70
CA TYR A 555 32.47 7.84 -5.89
C TYR A 555 32.92 7.19 -7.21
N ASP A 556 33.85 7.83 -7.94
CA ASP A 556 34.32 7.46 -9.28
C ASP A 556 33.19 7.29 -10.33
N LEU A 557 32.08 8.02 -10.24
CA LEU A 557 30.87 7.83 -11.06
C LEU A 557 30.90 8.48 -12.45
#